data_AF-A0A7T8JYL0-F1
#
_entry.id   AF-A0A7T8JYL0-F1
#
_cell.length_a   1.000
_cell.length_b   1.000
_cell.length_c   1.000
_cell.angle_alpha   90.00
_cell.angle_beta   90.00
_cell.angle_gamma   90.00
#
_symmetry.space_group_name_H-M   'P 1'
#
loop_
_entity.id
_entity.type
_entity.pdbx_description
1 polymer ?
#
loop_
_entity_poly.entity_id
_entity_poly.type
_entity_poly.pdbx_seq_one_letter_code
_entity_poly.pdbx_strand_id
1 'polypeptide(L)'
;DEDKTSRRKKNPSKRLQALVGEISEEEPISFSYTDVQRGRIEVFYDAIDRVLSELKERFANEDNNILMSLAKIVLGDGGEESFKLVSNFYNVDEDLLMAEAAIFHNLEDVNFKSANDIVKYLSSNSLSETLPHFTEISKTLATIPVTSCSAERSFSCLRRLKTYLRSTMSQERLHALGLLSIERHYVNR
;
A
#
# COMPACT_ATOMS: atom_id res chain seq x y z
N ASP A 1 34.95 49.52 57.06
CA ASP A 1 35.37 48.13 56.80
C ASP A 1 34.43 47.48 55.80
N GLU A 2 35.04 46.86 54.79
CA GLU A 2 34.45 46.53 53.49
C GLU A 2 33.46 45.36 53.54
N ASP A 3 32.28 45.57 52.96
CA ASP A 3 31.26 44.56 52.73
C ASP A 3 31.53 43.84 51.38
N LYS A 4 32.21 42.69 51.41
CA LYS A 4 32.52 41.88 50.21
C LYS A 4 31.59 40.67 50.11
N THR A 5 30.57 40.83 49.27
CA THR A 5 29.69 39.78 48.76
C THR A 5 30.49 38.63 48.10
N SER A 6 30.44 37.44 48.70
CA SER A 6 31.08 36.25 48.11
C SER A 6 30.31 35.78 46.86
N ARG A 7 30.88 35.98 45.67
CA ARG A 7 30.33 35.45 44.42
C ARG A 7 30.54 33.93 44.38
N ARG A 8 29.45 33.16 44.45
CA ARG A 8 29.45 31.71 44.11
C ARG A 8 29.99 31.53 42.69
N LYS A 9 31.17 30.93 42.54
CA LYS A 9 31.67 30.47 41.24
C LYS A 9 30.71 29.42 40.70
N LYS A 10 30.05 29.70 39.57
CA LYS A 10 29.26 28.71 38.84
C LYS A 10 30.23 27.83 38.07
N ASN A 11 30.32 26.56 38.46
CA ASN A 11 31.05 25.59 37.66
C ASN A 11 30.32 25.39 36.32
N PRO A 12 31.04 25.33 35.20
CA PRO A 12 30.42 25.11 33.89
C PRO A 12 29.75 23.74 33.83
N SER A 13 28.74 23.60 32.97
CA SER A 13 28.03 22.34 32.79
C SER A 13 29.00 21.22 32.38
N LYS A 14 28.73 19.98 32.83
CA LYS A 14 29.53 18.79 32.48
C LYS A 14 29.75 18.64 30.97
N ARG A 15 28.80 19.11 30.15
CA ARG A 15 28.90 19.14 28.68
C ARG A 15 30.02 20.05 28.16
N LEU A 16 30.24 21.20 28.79
CA LEU A 16 31.34 22.12 28.45
C LEU A 16 32.69 21.58 28.94
N GLN A 17 32.71 20.89 30.08
CA GLN A 17 33.91 20.24 30.63
C GLN A 17 34.38 19.08 29.73
N ALA A 18 33.45 18.30 29.16
CA ALA A 18 33.75 17.25 28.20
C ALA A 18 34.29 17.79 26.86
N LEU A 19 33.78 18.94 26.38
CA LEU A 19 34.21 19.54 25.12
C LEU A 19 35.62 20.15 25.21
N VAL A 20 36.03 20.61 26.39
CA VAL A 20 37.35 21.21 26.67
C VAL A 20 38.40 20.13 27.01
N GLY A 21 38.02 18.85 27.05
CA GLY A 21 38.93 17.73 27.30
C GLY A 21 39.40 17.62 28.76
N GLU A 22 38.66 18.23 29.71
CA GLU A 22 39.00 18.18 31.15
C GLU A 22 38.53 16.88 31.84
N ILE A 23 37.95 15.93 31.10
CA ILE A 23 37.49 14.63 31.62
C ILE A 23 38.35 13.54 30.97
N SER A 24 39.17 12.86 31.78
CA SER A 24 39.94 11.67 31.36
C SER A 24 39.00 10.55 30.89
N GLU A 25 39.43 9.85 29.84
CA GLU A 25 38.69 8.93 28.96
C GLU A 25 38.15 7.61 29.57
N GLU A 26 37.87 7.52 30.87
CA GLU A 26 37.63 6.23 31.54
C GLU A 26 36.23 5.98 32.13
N GLU A 27 35.18 6.71 31.73
CA GLU A 27 33.81 6.23 32.00
C GLU A 27 33.02 5.98 30.71
N PRO A 28 32.52 4.75 30.49
CA PRO A 28 31.60 4.51 29.39
C PRO A 28 30.39 5.39 29.64
N ILE A 29 30.11 6.28 28.68
CA ILE A 29 28.91 7.11 28.68
C ILE A 29 27.71 6.17 28.56
N SER A 30 27.27 5.60 29.68
CA SER A 30 25.93 5.06 29.78
C SER A 30 25.01 6.28 29.76
N PHE A 31 24.51 6.60 28.57
CA PHE A 31 23.39 7.51 28.43
C PHE A 31 22.23 6.81 29.16
N SER A 32 22.03 7.13 30.43
CA SER A 32 20.91 6.60 31.21
C SER A 32 19.65 7.24 30.65
N TYR A 33 19.07 6.59 29.64
CA TYR A 33 17.73 6.88 29.20
C TYR A 33 16.80 6.75 30.41
N THR A 34 16.07 7.82 30.72
CA THR A 34 14.98 7.76 31.71
C THR A 34 14.04 6.60 31.38
N ASP A 35 13.41 5.95 32.36
CA ASP A 35 12.55 4.77 32.13
C ASP A 35 11.44 5.03 31.09
N VAL A 36 11.00 6.29 30.97
CA VAL A 36 10.05 6.75 29.94
C VAL A 36 10.66 6.74 28.53
N GLN A 37 11.95 7.06 28.39
CA GLN A 37 12.69 6.96 27.14
C GLN A 37 13.00 5.50 26.78
N ARG A 38 13.30 4.63 27.76
CA ARG A 38 13.41 3.18 27.51
C ARG A 38 12.10 2.58 27.05
N GLY A 39 10.98 2.86 27.72
CA GLY A 39 9.67 2.39 27.29
C GLY A 39 9.23 2.93 25.93
N ARG A 40 9.60 4.18 25.60
CA ARG A 40 9.43 4.71 24.24
C ARG A 40 10.31 3.96 23.24
N ILE A 41 11.58 3.75 23.53
CA ILE A 41 12.49 3.10 22.57
C ILE A 41 12.07 1.64 22.36
N GLU A 42 11.83 0.89 23.43
CA GLU A 42 11.52 -0.54 23.36
C GLU A 42 10.12 -0.80 22.81
N VAL A 43 9.07 -0.07 23.21
CA VAL A 43 7.71 -0.39 22.75
C VAL A 43 7.40 0.28 21.40
N PHE A 44 7.84 1.52 21.18
CA PHE A 44 7.50 2.26 19.96
C PHE A 44 8.33 1.78 18.76
N TYR A 45 9.65 1.61 18.91
CA TYR A 45 10.45 1.12 17.79
C TYR A 45 10.18 -0.35 17.51
N ASP A 46 9.95 -1.20 18.52
CA ASP A 46 9.55 -2.60 18.28
C ASP A 46 8.18 -2.69 17.58
N ALA A 47 7.21 -1.83 17.94
CA ALA A 47 5.95 -1.75 17.22
C ALA A 47 6.13 -1.28 15.76
N ILE A 48 6.99 -0.29 15.52
CA ILE A 48 7.31 0.18 14.15
C ILE A 48 8.01 -0.93 13.37
N ASP A 49 9.00 -1.57 13.95
CA ASP A 49 9.78 -2.63 13.32
C ASP A 49 8.90 -3.83 13.00
N ARG A 50 7.94 -4.15 13.88
CA ARG A 50 6.93 -5.17 13.60
C ARG A 50 5.99 -4.78 12.47
N VAL A 51 5.43 -3.57 12.48
CA VAL A 51 4.61 -3.08 11.35
C VAL A 51 5.41 -3.09 10.05
N LEU A 52 6.68 -2.70 10.11
CA LEU A 52 7.57 -2.65 8.94
C LEU A 52 7.93 -4.06 8.46
N SER A 53 8.12 -5.02 9.36
CA SER A 53 8.30 -6.43 9.03
C SER A 53 7.06 -7.03 8.37
N GLU A 54 5.88 -6.79 8.94
CA GLU A 54 4.59 -7.26 8.41
C GLU A 54 4.28 -6.61 7.04
N LEU A 55 4.62 -5.33 6.86
CA LEU A 55 4.51 -4.67 5.55
C LEU A 55 5.47 -5.29 4.54
N LYS A 56 6.72 -5.54 4.93
CA LYS A 56 7.69 -6.20 4.06
C LYS A 56 7.22 -7.60 3.68
N GLU A 57 6.79 -8.41 4.64
CA GLU A 57 6.30 -9.76 4.37
C GLU A 57 5.06 -9.73 3.47
N ARG A 58 4.10 -8.84 3.75
CA ARG A 58 2.86 -8.72 2.97
C ARG A 58 3.09 -8.24 1.53
N PHE A 59 4.07 -7.38 1.28
CA PHE A 59 4.35 -6.84 -0.06
C PHE A 59 5.57 -7.49 -0.75
N ALA A 60 6.29 -8.39 -0.09
CA ALA A 60 7.39 -9.15 -0.68
C ALA A 60 6.92 -10.28 -1.60
N ASN A 61 5.65 -10.67 -1.52
CA ASN A 61 5.08 -11.73 -2.33
C ASN A 61 5.16 -11.39 -3.82
N GLU A 62 5.33 -12.44 -4.64
CA GLU A 62 5.37 -12.37 -6.10
C GLU A 62 4.08 -11.79 -6.71
N ASP A 63 2.98 -11.71 -5.95
CA ASP A 63 1.70 -11.15 -6.36
C ASP A 63 1.83 -9.74 -6.96
N ASN A 64 2.69 -8.89 -6.39
CA ASN A 64 2.93 -7.55 -6.94
C ASN A 64 3.68 -7.61 -8.27
N ASN A 65 4.61 -8.56 -8.41
CA ASN A 65 5.34 -8.77 -9.66
C ASN A 65 4.41 -9.33 -10.74
N ILE A 66 3.47 -10.20 -10.37
CA ILE A 66 2.42 -10.74 -11.25
C ILE A 66 1.48 -9.61 -11.68
N LEU A 67 1.05 -8.75 -10.77
CA LEU A 67 0.22 -7.59 -11.11
C LEU A 67 0.95 -6.61 -12.05
N MET A 68 2.23 -6.34 -11.78
CA MET A 68 3.04 -5.45 -12.60
C MET A 68 3.33 -6.05 -13.98
N SER A 69 3.58 -7.35 -14.08
CA SER A 69 3.74 -8.04 -15.37
C SER A 69 2.45 -8.06 -16.17
N LEU A 70 1.30 -8.30 -15.52
CA LEU A 70 -0.02 -8.24 -16.14
C LEU A 70 -0.34 -6.83 -16.66
N ALA A 71 -0.04 -5.80 -15.86
CA ALA A 71 -0.18 -4.41 -16.29
C ALA A 71 0.73 -4.07 -17.47
N LYS A 72 1.98 -4.56 -17.48
CA LYS A 72 2.91 -4.36 -18.60
C LYS A 72 2.41 -4.99 -19.90
N ILE A 73 1.88 -6.21 -19.85
CA ILE A 73 1.35 -6.90 -21.05
C ILE A 73 0.17 -6.15 -21.66
N VAL A 74 -0.73 -5.63 -20.81
CA VAL A 74 -1.97 -5.00 -21.27
C VAL A 74 -1.77 -3.54 -21.68
N LEU A 75 -0.92 -2.77 -20.98
CA LEU A 75 -0.77 -1.32 -21.16
C LEU A 75 0.54 -0.91 -21.84
N GLY A 76 1.47 -1.84 -22.08
CA GLY A 76 2.77 -1.55 -22.68
C GLY A 76 3.37 -2.75 -23.39
N ASP A 77 4.67 -2.69 -23.64
CA ASP A 77 5.41 -3.78 -24.26
C ASP A 77 5.90 -4.73 -23.15
N GLY A 78 5.24 -5.88 -23.02
CA GLY A 78 5.62 -6.91 -22.06
C GLY A 78 6.89 -7.63 -22.51
N GLY A 79 7.89 -7.76 -21.64
CA GLY A 79 9.02 -8.66 -21.91
C GLY A 79 8.61 -10.13 -21.78
N GLU A 80 9.33 -11.06 -22.43
CA GLU A 80 9.08 -12.51 -22.37
C GLU A 80 8.94 -13.05 -20.93
N GLU A 81 9.71 -12.52 -19.98
CA GLU A 81 9.62 -12.89 -18.56
C GLU A 81 8.26 -12.58 -17.94
N SER A 82 7.58 -11.53 -18.40
CA SER A 82 6.25 -11.14 -17.92
C SER A 82 5.19 -12.13 -18.38
N PHE A 83 5.30 -12.63 -19.61
CA PHE A 83 4.38 -13.62 -20.16
C PHE A 83 4.49 -14.96 -19.43
N LYS A 84 5.70 -15.41 -19.09
CA LYS A 84 5.94 -16.62 -18.29
C LYS A 84 5.28 -16.56 -16.91
N LEU A 85 5.42 -15.44 -16.21
CA LEU A 85 4.82 -15.26 -14.88
C LEU A 85 3.29 -15.30 -14.93
N VAL A 86 2.70 -14.62 -15.90
CA VAL A 86 1.24 -14.56 -16.06
C VAL A 86 0.68 -15.90 -16.55
N SER A 87 1.38 -16.58 -17.46
CA SER A 87 1.03 -17.93 -17.93
C SER A 87 0.98 -18.93 -16.77
N ASN A 88 2.02 -18.96 -15.92
CA ASN A 88 2.07 -19.85 -14.77
C ASN A 88 0.96 -19.57 -13.73
N PHE A 89 0.61 -18.30 -13.51
CA PHE A 89 -0.36 -17.93 -12.48
C PHE A 89 -1.81 -18.08 -12.92
N TYR A 90 -2.13 -17.67 -14.16
CA TYR A 90 -3.49 -17.71 -14.70
C TYR A 90 -3.78 -18.95 -15.55
N ASN A 91 -2.78 -19.83 -15.73
CA ASN A 91 -2.89 -21.05 -16.56
C ASN A 91 -3.33 -20.74 -18.01
N VAL A 92 -2.74 -19.69 -18.58
CA VAL A 92 -2.97 -19.22 -19.96
C VAL A 92 -1.80 -19.64 -20.83
N ASP A 93 -2.05 -19.96 -22.10
CA ASP A 93 -1.01 -20.34 -23.06
C ASP A 93 -0.10 -19.13 -23.39
N GLU A 94 1.20 -19.27 -23.14
CA GLU A 94 2.20 -18.21 -23.30
C GLU A 94 2.32 -17.76 -24.76
N ASP A 95 2.40 -18.72 -25.69
CA ASP A 95 2.65 -18.46 -27.11
C ASP A 95 1.45 -17.76 -27.75
N LEU A 96 0.24 -18.22 -27.39
CA LEU A 96 -1.00 -17.67 -27.90
C LEU A 96 -1.24 -16.27 -27.34
N LEU A 97 -0.96 -16.05 -26.05
CA LEU A 97 -1.05 -14.73 -25.43
C LEU A 97 -0.05 -13.73 -26.05
N MET A 98 1.19 -14.14 -26.28
CA MET A 98 2.20 -13.28 -26.93
C MET A 98 1.76 -12.90 -28.35
N ALA A 99 1.26 -13.85 -29.12
CA ALA A 99 0.75 -13.60 -30.47
C ALA A 99 -0.44 -12.63 -30.45
N GLU A 100 -1.42 -12.86 -29.58
CA GLU A 100 -2.61 -12.00 -29.45
C GLU A 100 -2.26 -10.58 -28.97
N ALA A 101 -1.36 -10.46 -27.98
CA ALA A 101 -0.89 -9.18 -27.49
C ALA A 101 -0.11 -8.42 -28.56
N ALA A 102 0.75 -9.10 -29.32
CA ALA A 102 1.46 -8.49 -30.44
C ALA A 102 0.49 -8.03 -31.54
N ILE A 103 -0.55 -8.81 -31.86
CA ILE A 103 -1.59 -8.41 -32.80
C ILE A 103 -2.29 -7.15 -32.31
N PHE A 104 -2.66 -7.08 -31.03
CA PHE A 104 -3.30 -5.91 -30.44
C PHE A 104 -2.40 -4.66 -30.47
N HIS A 105 -1.14 -4.79 -30.07
CA HIS A 105 -0.17 -3.68 -30.09
C HIS A 105 0.20 -3.21 -31.50
N ASN A 106 0.16 -4.10 -32.49
CA ASN A 106 0.38 -3.73 -33.89
C ASN A 106 -0.87 -3.16 -34.58
N LEU A 107 -2.06 -3.47 -34.07
CA LEU A 107 -3.32 -2.97 -34.64
C LEU A 107 -3.48 -1.46 -34.40
N GLU A 108 -2.84 -0.89 -33.38
CA GLU A 108 -3.19 0.44 -32.93
C GLU A 108 -2.08 1.26 -32.24
N ASP A 109 -1.92 2.52 -32.68
CA ASP A 109 -1.14 3.59 -32.02
C ASP A 109 -1.91 4.26 -30.83
N VAL A 110 -2.92 3.60 -30.24
CA VAL A 110 -3.72 4.22 -29.18
C VAL A 110 -3.10 4.00 -27.81
N ASN A 111 -2.65 5.10 -27.24
CA ASN A 111 -2.23 5.20 -25.85
C ASN A 111 -3.47 5.12 -24.93
N PHE A 112 -3.96 3.90 -24.68
CA PHE A 112 -5.03 3.65 -23.73
C PHE A 112 -4.54 3.94 -22.30
N LYS A 113 -5.23 4.83 -21.60
CA LYS A 113 -4.86 5.23 -20.22
C LYS A 113 -5.43 4.30 -19.14
N SER A 114 -6.37 3.42 -19.50
CA SER A 114 -7.06 2.54 -18.57
C SER A 114 -7.39 1.18 -19.18
N ALA A 115 -7.22 0.12 -18.38
CA ALA A 115 -7.62 -1.24 -18.75
C ALA A 115 -9.12 -1.36 -19.09
N ASN A 116 -9.96 -0.54 -18.47
CA ASN A 116 -11.40 -0.54 -18.77
C ASN A 116 -11.71 -0.01 -20.18
N ASP A 117 -10.90 0.92 -20.69
CA ASP A 117 -11.09 1.46 -22.04
C ASP A 117 -10.70 0.42 -23.09
N ILE A 118 -9.64 -0.36 -22.82
CA ILE A 118 -9.24 -1.52 -23.63
C ILE A 118 -10.36 -2.56 -23.67
N VAL A 119 -10.92 -2.93 -22.52
CA VAL A 119 -12.00 -3.93 -22.45
C VAL A 119 -13.27 -3.46 -23.19
N LYS A 120 -13.62 -2.17 -23.09
CA LYS A 120 -14.73 -1.59 -23.85
C LYS A 120 -14.47 -1.63 -25.35
N TYR A 121 -13.25 -1.29 -25.77
CA TYR A 121 -12.85 -1.31 -27.16
C TYR A 121 -12.90 -2.72 -27.77
N LEU A 122 -12.35 -3.71 -27.07
CA LEU A 122 -12.42 -5.12 -27.46
C LEU A 122 -13.86 -5.58 -27.62
N SER A 123 -14.75 -5.11 -26.74
CA SER A 123 -16.17 -5.44 -26.79
C SER A 123 -16.91 -4.73 -27.92
N SER A 124 -16.59 -3.47 -28.23
CA SER A 124 -17.26 -2.70 -29.28
C SER A 124 -16.90 -3.18 -30.69
N ASN A 125 -15.68 -3.69 -30.87
CA ASN A 125 -15.20 -4.13 -32.18
C ASN A 125 -15.35 -5.63 -32.42
N SER A 126 -16.00 -6.36 -31.50
CA SER A 126 -16.12 -7.83 -31.53
C SER A 126 -14.76 -8.56 -31.52
N LEU A 127 -13.68 -7.88 -31.13
CA LEU A 127 -12.34 -8.48 -31.00
C LEU A 127 -12.24 -9.47 -29.82
N SER A 128 -13.25 -9.46 -28.94
CA SER A 128 -13.35 -10.40 -27.82
C SER A 128 -13.41 -11.87 -28.25
N GLU A 129 -13.94 -12.15 -29.45
CA GLU A 129 -13.98 -13.53 -29.99
C GLU A 129 -12.70 -13.89 -30.77
N THR A 130 -12.00 -12.89 -31.30
CA THR A 130 -10.77 -13.11 -32.09
C THR A 130 -9.52 -13.18 -31.23
N LEU A 131 -9.51 -12.54 -30.06
CA LEU A 131 -8.37 -12.48 -29.13
C LEU A 131 -8.81 -12.90 -27.70
N PRO A 132 -9.24 -14.15 -27.50
CA PRO A 132 -9.85 -14.59 -26.23
C PRO A 132 -8.91 -14.45 -25.02
N HIS A 133 -7.63 -14.80 -25.16
CA HIS A 133 -6.67 -14.80 -24.05
C HIS A 133 -6.29 -13.38 -23.63
N PHE A 134 -6.04 -12.49 -24.59
CA PHE A 134 -5.78 -11.09 -24.30
C PHE A 134 -6.99 -10.40 -23.65
N THR A 135 -8.20 -10.75 -24.11
CA THR A 135 -9.45 -10.18 -23.55
C THR A 135 -9.68 -10.63 -22.11
N GLU A 136 -9.40 -11.89 -21.80
CA GLU A 136 -9.50 -12.44 -20.44
C GLU A 136 -8.54 -11.73 -19.48
N ILE A 137 -7.28 -11.57 -19.87
CA ILE A 137 -6.28 -10.91 -19.03
C ILE A 137 -6.58 -9.42 -18.85
N SER A 138 -7.04 -8.75 -19.91
CA SER A 138 -7.47 -7.35 -19.84
C SER A 138 -8.65 -7.16 -18.89
N LYS A 139 -9.63 -8.09 -18.90
CA LYS A 139 -10.74 -8.10 -17.94
C LYS A 139 -10.25 -8.33 -16.52
N THR A 140 -9.34 -9.29 -16.33
CA THR A 140 -8.74 -9.55 -15.02
C THR A 140 -8.07 -8.29 -14.46
N LEU A 141 -7.25 -7.59 -15.25
CA LEU A 141 -6.65 -6.31 -14.84
C LEU A 141 -7.70 -5.29 -14.41
N ALA A 142 -8.78 -5.17 -15.19
CA ALA A 142 -9.85 -4.20 -14.93
C ALA A 142 -10.66 -4.53 -13.67
N THR A 143 -10.72 -5.81 -13.26
CA THR A 143 -11.42 -6.23 -12.04
C THR A 143 -10.61 -6.08 -10.76
N ILE A 144 -9.27 -6.04 -10.87
CA ILE A 144 -8.41 -5.89 -9.69
C ILE A 144 -8.55 -4.46 -9.15
N PRO A 145 -8.99 -4.29 -7.89
CA PRO A 145 -9.13 -2.97 -7.31
C PRO A 145 -7.75 -2.37 -7.02
N VAL A 146 -7.28 -1.48 -7.90
CA VAL A 146 -5.99 -0.79 -7.74
C VAL A 146 -6.03 0.25 -6.60
N THR A 147 -7.22 0.66 -6.15
CA THR A 147 -7.38 1.72 -5.13
C THR A 147 -8.22 1.27 -3.93
N SER A 148 -7.85 1.75 -2.75
CA SER A 148 -8.61 1.58 -1.50
C SER A 148 -9.91 2.39 -1.47
N CYS A 149 -10.16 3.25 -2.46
CA CYS A 149 -11.29 4.20 -2.49
C CYS A 149 -12.66 3.52 -2.31
N SER A 150 -12.87 2.34 -2.93
CA SER A 150 -14.13 1.60 -2.77
C SER A 150 -14.32 1.07 -1.33
N ALA A 151 -13.24 0.57 -0.72
CA ALA A 151 -13.24 0.14 0.66
C ALA A 151 -13.44 1.34 1.61
N GLU A 152 -12.75 2.45 1.39
CA GLU A 152 -12.90 3.70 2.16
C GLU A 152 -14.31 4.26 2.09
N ARG A 153 -14.93 4.27 0.89
CA ARG A 153 -16.33 4.68 0.72
C ARG A 153 -17.26 3.76 1.51
N SER A 154 -17.02 2.45 1.50
CA SER A 154 -17.79 1.46 2.24
C SER A 154 -17.63 1.65 3.76
N PHE A 155 -16.41 1.82 4.27
CA PHE A 155 -16.14 2.09 5.69
C PHE A 155 -16.72 3.43 6.15
N SER A 156 -16.66 4.47 5.31
CA SER A 156 -17.29 5.75 5.58
C SER A 156 -18.81 5.63 5.68
N CYS A 157 -19.43 4.87 4.77
CA CYS A 157 -20.86 4.56 4.83
C CYS A 157 -21.22 3.82 6.12
N LEU A 158 -20.47 2.77 6.47
CA LEU A 158 -20.66 2.02 7.71
C LEU A 158 -20.50 2.90 8.96
N ARG A 159 -19.51 3.80 8.98
CA ARG A 159 -19.31 4.77 10.06
C ARG A 159 -20.51 5.71 10.17
N ARG A 160 -21.06 6.18 9.05
CA ARG A 160 -22.28 7.00 9.03
C ARG A 160 -23.49 6.23 9.57
N LEU A 161 -23.69 4.97 9.17
CA LEU A 161 -24.77 4.13 9.69
C LEU A 161 -24.68 3.97 11.22
N LYS A 162 -23.50 3.62 11.76
CA LYS A 162 -23.29 3.52 13.20
C LYS A 162 -23.51 4.84 13.94
N THR A 163 -23.01 5.93 13.38
CA THR A 163 -23.12 7.26 14.00
C THR A 163 -24.55 7.76 14.00
N TYR A 164 -25.26 7.62 12.87
CA TYR A 164 -26.64 8.06 12.72
C TYR A 164 -27.59 7.31 13.66
N LEU A 165 -27.42 6.00 13.79
CA LEU A 165 -28.27 5.16 14.64
C LEU A 165 -27.85 5.19 16.12
N ARG A 166 -26.66 5.73 16.45
CA ARG A 166 -26.10 5.80 17.81
C ARG A 166 -26.21 4.49 18.61
N SER A 167 -26.20 3.36 17.91
CA SER A 167 -26.63 2.07 18.46
C SER A 167 -25.47 1.11 18.65
N THR A 168 -25.43 0.44 19.80
CA THR A 168 -24.72 -0.84 19.94
C THR A 168 -25.51 -1.91 19.17
N MET A 169 -25.10 -2.17 17.93
CA MET A 169 -25.73 -3.18 17.06
C MET A 169 -24.91 -4.47 16.99
N SER A 170 -25.60 -5.60 16.84
CA SER A 170 -24.98 -6.85 16.45
C SER A 170 -24.37 -6.74 15.04
N GLN A 171 -23.32 -7.53 14.78
CA GLN A 171 -22.63 -7.50 13.49
C GLN A 171 -23.53 -7.94 12.33
N GLU A 172 -24.43 -8.90 12.55
CA GLU A 172 -25.38 -9.36 11.53
C GLU A 172 -26.29 -8.23 11.03
N ARG A 173 -26.89 -7.47 11.96
CA ARG A 173 -27.75 -6.34 11.62
C ARG A 173 -26.96 -5.23 10.92
N LEU A 174 -25.73 -4.96 11.38
CA LEU A 174 -24.85 -3.98 10.76
C LEU A 174 -24.49 -4.37 9.33
N HIS A 175 -24.15 -5.63 9.10
CA HIS A 175 -23.80 -6.15 7.78
C HIS A 175 -24.97 -6.03 6.82
N ALA A 176 -26.17 -6.45 7.23
CA ALA A 176 -27.38 -6.34 6.41
C ALA A 176 -27.70 -4.88 6.03
N LEU A 177 -27.63 -3.95 7.00
CA LEU A 177 -27.85 -2.52 6.73
C LEU A 177 -26.73 -1.90 5.88
N GLY A 178 -25.49 -2.33 6.09
CA GLY A 178 -24.34 -1.94 5.28
C GLY A 178 -24.54 -2.33 3.82
N LEU A 179 -24.91 -3.58 3.56
CA LEU A 179 -25.20 -4.09 2.23
C LEU A 179 -26.33 -3.30 1.57
N LEU A 180 -27.46 -3.11 2.25
CA LEU A 180 -28.58 -2.30 1.75
C LEU A 180 -28.16 -0.86 1.41
N SER A 181 -27.27 -0.26 2.22
CA SER A 181 -26.82 1.11 2.00
C SER A 181 -25.87 1.26 0.81
N ILE A 182 -24.99 0.26 0.58
CA ILE A 182 -24.03 0.23 -0.52
C ILE A 182 -24.79 -0.06 -1.83
N GLU A 183 -25.66 -1.07 -1.81
CA GLU A 183 -26.44 -1.54 -2.96
C GLU A 183 -27.67 -0.67 -3.26
N ARG A 184 -27.93 0.37 -2.45
CA ARG A 184 -29.07 1.27 -2.62
C ARG A 184 -29.20 1.81 -4.05
N HIS A 185 -28.09 2.06 -4.73
CA HIS A 185 -28.11 2.58 -6.11
C HIS A 185 -28.68 1.57 -7.11
N TYR A 186 -28.53 0.27 -6.86
CA TYR A 186 -29.09 -0.78 -7.72
C TYR A 186 -30.57 -1.01 -7.44
N VAL A 187 -31.02 -0.85 -6.18
CA VAL A 187 -32.42 -1.02 -5.78
C VAL A 187 -33.30 0.18 -6.16
N ASN A 188 -32.75 1.39 -6.18
CA ASN A 188 -33.48 2.63 -6.51
C ASN A 188 -33.52 2.94 -8.02
N ARG A 189 -33.30 1.94 -8.88
CA ARG A 189 -33.39 2.09 -10.34
C ARG A 189 -34.78 1.80 -10.87
#